data_AF-A0A6L6E9P7-F1
#
_entry.id   AF-A0A6L6E9P7-F1
#
_cell.length_a   1.000
_cell.length_b   1.000
_cell.length_c   1.000
_cell.angle_alpha   90.00
_cell.angle_beta   90.00
_cell.angle_gamma   90.00
#
_symmetry.space_group_name_H-M   'P 1'
#
loop_
_entity.id
_entity.type
_entity.pdbx_description
1 polymer ?
#
loop_
_entity_poly.entity_id
_entity_poly.type
_entity_poly.pdbx_seq_one_letter_code
_entity_poly.pdbx_strand_id
1 'polypeptide(L)'
;YIETEKGWYIYRFRNLEFVYPSEVSVLNPVPQTTIGAQERILTITTCHPKLSAAERFIAYSVFESFVPRENGTPTEVSAVVGRD
;
A
#
# COMPACT_ATOMS: atom_id res chain seq x y z
N TYR A 1 3.01 -6.41 -2.64
CA TYR A 1 2.31 -7.71 -2.53
C TYR A 1 1.74 -7.82 -1.14
N ILE A 2 0.46 -8.20 -1.02
CA ILE A 2 -0.20 -8.47 0.25
C ILE A 2 -0.75 -9.89 0.20
N GLU A 3 -0.23 -10.75 1.07
CA GLU A 3 -0.68 -12.14 1.21
C GLU A 3 -1.87 -12.24 2.17
N THR A 4 -2.86 -13.03 1.80
CA THR A 4 -4.00 -13.40 2.65
C THR A 4 -4.27 -14.90 2.49
N GLU A 5 -5.14 -15.47 3.31
CA GLU A 5 -5.60 -16.86 3.13
C GLU A 5 -6.13 -17.14 1.71
N LYS A 6 -6.83 -16.16 1.12
CA LYS A 6 -7.44 -16.27 -0.22
C LYS A 6 -6.43 -16.23 -1.36
N GLY A 7 -5.26 -15.64 -1.15
CA GLY A 7 -4.25 -15.42 -2.19
C GLY A 7 -3.55 -14.08 -2.05
N TRP A 8 -3.01 -13.59 -3.17
CA TRP A 8 -2.10 -12.46 -3.25
C TRP A 8 -2.74 -11.26 -3.93
N TYR A 9 -2.84 -10.14 -3.23
CA TYR A 9 -3.18 -8.86 -3.82
C TYR A 9 -1.90 -8.15 -4.28
N ILE A 10 -1.85 -7.80 -5.56
CA ILE A 10 -0.73 -7.10 -6.18
C ILE A 10 -1.12 -5.63 -6.31
N TYR A 11 -0.27 -4.77 -5.74
CA TYR A 11 -0.40 -3.32 -5.79
C TYR A 11 0.88 -2.75 -6.39
N ARG A 12 0.73 -1.86 -7.37
CA ARG A 12 1.83 -1.15 -8.03
C ARG A 12 1.95 0.25 -7.47
N PHE A 13 3.17 0.64 -7.09
CA PHE A 13 3.45 1.99 -6.62
C PHE A 13 3.02 3.03 -7.66
N ARG A 14 2.37 4.10 -7.20
CA ARG A 14 1.91 5.22 -8.03
C ARG A 14 2.69 6.49 -7.75
N ASN A 15 2.65 6.96 -6.50
CA ASN A 15 3.27 8.22 -6.07
C ASN A 15 3.38 8.29 -4.54
N LEU A 16 4.00 9.36 -4.04
CA LEU A 16 4.20 9.64 -2.61
C LEU A 16 3.98 11.12 -2.30
N GLU A 17 3.79 11.43 -1.02
CA GLU A 17 3.80 12.78 -0.47
C GLU A 17 4.34 12.83 0.98
N PHE A 18 4.68 14.03 1.45
CA PHE A 18 5.04 14.29 2.84
C PHE A 18 4.00 15.23 3.45
N VAL A 19 3.51 14.89 4.63
CA VAL A 19 2.43 15.63 5.29
C VAL A 19 2.70 15.80 6.78
N TYR A 20 2.00 16.74 7.42
CA TYR A 20 1.97 16.81 8.88
C TYR A 20 1.16 15.65 9.48
N PRO A 21 1.43 15.25 10.73
CA PRO A 21 0.74 14.11 11.37
C PRO A 21 -0.77 14.27 11.49
N SER A 22 -1.29 15.50 11.40
CA SER A 22 -2.72 15.82 11.45
C SER A 22 -3.44 15.62 10.10
N GLU A 23 -2.71 15.37 9.02
CA GLU A 23 -3.28 15.24 7.67
C GLU A 23 -3.94 13.87 7.47
N VAL A 24 -5.10 13.69 8.07
CA VAL A 24 -5.86 12.42 8.01
C VAL A 24 -6.51 12.17 6.64
N SER A 25 -6.62 13.20 5.79
CA SER A 25 -7.26 13.09 4.48
C SER A 25 -6.52 12.16 3.50
N VAL A 26 -5.26 11.83 3.80
CA VAL A 26 -4.48 10.79 3.09
C VAL A 26 -5.07 9.39 3.20
N LEU A 27 -5.96 9.17 4.18
CA LEU A 27 -6.66 7.91 4.42
C LEU A 27 -8.06 7.88 3.78
N ASN A 28 -8.49 8.96 3.11
CA ASN A 28 -9.76 8.99 2.41
C ASN A 28 -9.80 7.95 1.28
N PRO A 29 -10.99 7.49 0.84
CA PRO A 29 -11.13 6.52 -0.26
C PRO A 29 -10.38 6.93 -1.54
N VAL A 30 -10.40 8.23 -1.85
CA VAL A 30 -9.45 8.86 -2.77
C VAL A 30 -8.64 9.86 -1.93
N PRO A 31 -7.30 9.70 -1.80
CA PRO A 31 -6.49 10.55 -0.91
C PRO A 31 -6.62 12.03 -1.24
N GLN A 32 -6.63 12.88 -0.20
CA GLN A 32 -6.68 14.35 -0.31
C GLN A 32 -7.99 14.91 -0.94
N THR A 33 -9.05 14.11 -1.04
CA THR A 33 -10.33 14.54 -1.61
C THR A 33 -11.52 13.82 -0.96
N THR A 34 -12.73 14.27 -1.24
CA THR A 34 -14.00 13.76 -0.68
C THR A 34 -14.84 12.99 -1.71
N ILE A 35 -14.31 12.77 -2.91
CA ILE A 35 -15.02 12.03 -3.97
C ILE A 35 -15.02 10.52 -3.69
N GLY A 36 -15.98 9.80 -4.29
CA GLY A 36 -16.04 8.34 -4.21
C GLY A 36 -14.88 7.66 -4.95
N ALA A 37 -14.41 6.53 -4.41
CA ALA A 37 -13.33 5.75 -4.99
C ALA A 37 -13.75 5.01 -6.28
N GLN A 38 -12.90 5.10 -7.30
CA GLN A 38 -13.02 4.33 -8.56
C GLN A 38 -11.95 3.25 -8.67
N GLU A 39 -10.86 3.38 -7.91
CA GLU A 39 -9.73 2.47 -7.87
C GLU A 39 -9.56 1.89 -6.46
N ARG A 40 -8.85 0.77 -6.35
CA ARG A 40 -8.44 0.20 -5.06
C ARG A 40 -7.05 0.72 -4.72
N ILE A 41 -6.94 1.58 -3.72
CA ILE A 41 -5.68 2.19 -3.29
C ILE A 41 -5.16 1.51 -2.02
N LEU A 42 -3.85 1.24 -1.98
CA LEU A 42 -3.12 0.89 -0.78
C LEU A 42 -2.31 2.12 -0.34
N THR A 43 -2.59 2.61 0.86
CA THR A 43 -1.85 3.71 1.51
C THR A 43 -0.89 3.12 2.54
N ILE A 44 0.39 3.50 2.46
CA ILE A 44 1.42 3.15 3.46
C ILE A 44 1.86 4.44 4.14
N THR A 45 1.72 4.49 5.46
CA THR A 45 2.06 5.67 6.28
C THR A 45 3.20 5.34 7.24
N THR A 46 4.23 6.17 7.28
CA THR A 46 5.33 6.05 8.25
C THR A 46 5.83 7.42 8.69
N CYS A 47 6.66 7.47 9.71
CA CYS A 47 7.27 8.70 10.21
C CYS A 47 8.28 9.29 9.21
N HIS A 48 8.41 10.60 9.23
CA HIS A 48 9.42 11.35 8.47
C HIS A 48 9.92 12.56 9.29
N PRO A 49 11.18 13.00 9.12
CA PRO A 49 12.31 12.27 8.51
C PRO A 49 12.77 11.07 9.36
N LYS A 50 13.81 10.37 8.89
CA LYS A 50 14.42 9.24 9.62
C LYS A 50 14.76 9.68 11.06
N LEU A 51 14.40 8.86 12.05
CA LEU A 51 14.56 9.12 13.48
C LEU A 51 13.76 10.32 14.03
N SER A 52 12.70 10.74 13.32
CA SER A 52 11.79 11.81 13.74
C SER A 52 10.34 11.40 13.51
N ALA A 53 9.41 12.06 14.20
CA ALA A 53 7.97 11.93 13.98
C ALA A 53 7.31 13.29 13.63
N ALA A 54 8.11 14.28 13.21
CA ALA A 54 7.63 15.62 12.87
C ALA A 54 6.66 15.64 11.68
N GLU A 55 6.88 14.75 10.70
CA GLU A 55 6.08 14.62 9.48
C GLU A 55 5.75 13.14 9.23
N ARG A 56 5.03 12.87 8.15
CA ARG A 56 4.71 11.53 7.67
C ARG A 56 5.08 11.39 6.21
N PHE A 57 5.75 10.29 5.87
CA PHE A 57 5.90 9.83 4.50
C PHE A 57 4.68 8.97 4.16
N ILE A 58 4.01 9.30 3.06
CA ILE A 58 2.85 8.59 2.57
C ILE A 58 3.15 8.06 1.18
N ALA A 59 3.03 6.74 0.99
CA ALA A 59 3.10 6.12 -0.33
C ALA A 59 1.75 5.54 -0.74
N TYR A 60 1.39 5.78 -1.99
CA TYR A 60 0.18 5.25 -2.61
C TYR A 60 0.54 4.21 -3.66
N SER A 61 -0.16 3.08 -3.61
CA SER A 61 -0.13 2.06 -4.66
C SER A 61 -1.54 1.79 -5.16
N VAL A 62 -1.69 1.50 -6.45
CA VAL A 62 -2.98 1.12 -7.05
C VAL A 62 -3.02 -0.38 -7.24
N PHE A 63 -4.16 -0.99 -6.98
CA PHE A 63 -4.39 -2.40 -7.22
C PHE A 63 -4.14 -2.73 -8.69
N GLU A 64 -3.34 -3.74 -8.93
CA GLU A 64 -3.02 -4.23 -10.27
C GLU A 64 -3.78 -5.53 -10.55
N SER A 65 -3.64 -6.54 -9.70
CA SER A 65 -4.24 -7.86 -9.92
C SER A 65 -4.33 -8.67 -8.62
N PHE A 66 -5.05 -9.79 -8.70
CA PHE A 66 -5.18 -10.76 -7.61
C PHE A 66 -4.83 -12.14 -8.13
N VAL A 67 -4.00 -12.87 -7.38
CA VAL A 67 -3.63 -14.26 -7.67
C VAL A 67 -4.26 -15.16 -6.60
N PRO A 68 -5.27 -15.98 -6.94
CA PRO A 68 -5.84 -16.96 -6.02
C PRO A 68 -4.78 -17.88 -5.42
N ARG A 69 -4.95 -18.29 -4.16
CA ARG A 69 -4.00 -19.15 -3.43
C ARG A 69 -3.67 -20.45 -4.18
N GLU A 70 -4.66 -21.04 -4.84
CA GLU A 70 -4.53 -22.26 -5.65
C GLU A 70 -3.56 -22.13 -6.84
N ASN A 71 -3.29 -20.90 -7.29
CA ASN A 71 -2.34 -20.62 -8.37
C ASN A 71 -0.89 -20.47 -7.86
N GLY A 72 -0.66 -20.61 -6.55
CA GLY A 72 0.66 -20.54 -5.92
C GLY A 72 1.16 -19.12 -5.64
N THR A 73 2.43 -19.04 -5.25
CA THR A 73 3.10 -17.77 -4.91
C THR A 73 3.57 -17.05 -6.18
N PRO A 74 3.32 -15.73 -6.33
CA PRO A 74 3.84 -14.95 -7.45
C PRO A 74 5.37 -15.05 -7.57
N THR A 75 5.86 -15.22 -8.79
CA THR A 75 7.29 -15.45 -9.08
C THR A 75 8.18 -14.37 -8.48
N GLU A 76 7.74 -13.11 -8.51
CA GLU A 76 8.45 -11.93 -8.03
C GLU A 76 8.77 -11.95 -6.54
N VAL A 77 7.99 -12.69 -5.73
CA VAL A 77 8.18 -12.79 -4.27
C VAL A 77 8.50 -14.21 -3.80
N SER A 78 8.53 -15.18 -4.72
CA SER A 78 8.76 -16.60 -4.42
C SER A 78 10.04 -16.88 -3.61
N ALA A 79 11.10 -16.09 -3.79
CA ALA A 79 12.36 -16.26 -3.08
C ALA A 79 12.35 -15.80 -1.60
N VAL A 80 11.35 -15.01 -1.21
CA VAL A 80 11.25 -14.38 0.12
C VAL A 80 10.19 -15.07 0.98
N VAL A 81 9.17 -15.64 0.35
CA VAL A 81 8.07 -16.35 1.01
C VAL A 81 8.52 -17.75 1.40
N GLY A 82 8.61 -18.04 2.71
CA GLY A 82 9.02 -19.36 3.23
C GLY A 82 10.48 -19.48 3.70
N ARG A 83 11.17 -18.35 3.92
CA ARG A 83 12.45 -18.32 4.64
C ARG A 83 12.21 -18.04 6.14
N ASP A 84 11.77 -19.07 6.86
CA ASP A 84 11.82 -19.16 8.32
C ASP A 84 12.53 -20.45 8.73
#